data_AF-V8CUE8-F1
#
_entry.id   AF-V8CUE8-F1
#
_cell.length_a   1.000
_cell.length_b   1.000
_cell.length_c   1.000
_cell.angle_alpha   90.00
_cell.angle_beta   90.00
_cell.angle_gamma   90.00
#
_symmetry.space_group_name_H-M   'P 1'
#
loop_
_entity.id
_entity.type
_entity.pdbx_description
1 polymer ?
#
loop_
_entity_poly.entity_id
_entity_poly.type
_entity_poly.pdbx_seq_one_letter_code
_entity_poly.pdbx_strand_id
1 'polypeptide(L)'
;MTIDCYTELDALAITTPNLAAVQLAATLRGITFQQAMIAQAREWCTALDEAIDRHAQEAAYNIGHAEHLATTAEQRRAWHREAAEHLDEVTRLTEIRTVAAQMLADADTNPVDHTPTNPR
;
A
#
# COMPACT_ATOMS: atom_id res chain seq x y z
N MET A 1 27.60 5.88 -9.91
CA MET A 1 26.58 5.58 -8.88
C MET A 1 25.28 6.16 -9.38
N THR A 2 24.61 5.43 -10.27
CA THR A 2 23.30 5.78 -10.82
C THR A 2 22.27 5.35 -9.79
N ILE A 3 21.75 6.31 -9.03
CA ILE A 3 20.51 6.11 -8.28
C ILE A 3 19.46 5.85 -9.36
N ASP A 4 18.90 4.64 -9.34
CA ASP A 4 17.98 4.18 -10.35
C ASP A 4 16.65 4.92 -10.13
N CYS A 5 16.27 5.82 -11.05
CA CYS A 5 15.06 6.64 -10.93
C CYS A 5 13.79 5.80 -10.65
N TYR A 6 13.81 4.50 -10.97
CA TYR A 6 12.74 3.57 -10.67
C TYR A 6 12.56 3.35 -9.15
N THR A 7 13.66 3.28 -8.37
CA THR A 7 13.60 3.04 -6.92
C THR A 7 13.02 4.23 -6.14
N GLU A 8 13.23 5.46 -6.61
CA GLU A 8 12.64 6.65 -5.99
C GLU A 8 11.14 6.78 -6.32
N LEU A 9 10.72 6.33 -7.51
CA LEU A 9 9.31 6.24 -7.87
C LEU A 9 8.58 5.16 -7.05
N ASP A 10 9.23 4.04 -6.76
CA ASP A 10 8.70 2.99 -5.88
C ASP A 10 8.53 3.49 -4.43
N ALA A 11 9.45 4.33 -3.94
CA ALA A 11 9.34 4.94 -2.61
C ALA A 11 8.18 5.95 -2.52
N LEU A 12 7.87 6.66 -3.62
CA LEU A 12 6.70 7.53 -3.74
C LEU A 12 5.37 6.74 -3.77
N ALA A 13 5.38 5.48 -4.20
CA ALA A 13 4.21 4.60 -4.28
C ALA A 13 3.75 4.03 -2.92
N ILE A 14 4.61 4.09 -1.89
CA ILE A 14 4.29 3.60 -0.54
C ILE A 14 3.18 4.45 0.11
N THR A 15 2.99 5.70 -0.33
CA THR A 15 1.97 6.60 0.21
C THR A 15 1.06 7.11 -0.90
N THR A 16 0.06 6.30 -1.26
CA THR A 16 -1.05 6.63 -2.17
C THR A 16 -0.65 6.94 -3.63
N PRO A 17 -1.51 6.65 -4.63
CA PRO A 17 -1.23 6.96 -6.01
C PRO A 17 -1.04 8.47 -6.23
N ASN A 18 0.16 8.89 -6.66
CA ASN A 18 0.45 10.27 -7.03
C ASN A 18 0.09 10.50 -8.51
N LEU A 19 -0.96 11.28 -8.78
CA LEU A 19 -1.46 11.52 -10.14
C LEU A 19 -0.41 12.13 -11.08
N ALA A 20 0.48 13.00 -10.58
CA ALA A 20 1.54 13.59 -11.38
C ALA A 20 2.60 12.55 -11.77
N ALA A 21 2.96 11.66 -10.85
CA ALA A 21 3.87 10.55 -11.12
C ALA A 21 3.25 9.55 -12.10
N VAL A 22 1.95 9.27 -11.97
CA VAL A 22 1.23 8.40 -12.90
C VAL A 22 1.16 8.98 -14.31
N GLN A 23 0.90 10.29 -14.45
CA GLN A 23 0.90 10.96 -15.75
C GLN A 23 2.27 10.94 -16.41
N LEU A 24 3.34 11.16 -15.63
CA LEU A 24 4.71 11.03 -16.09
C LEU A 24 5.00 9.60 -16.57
N ALA A 25 4.64 8.59 -15.77
CA ALA A 25 4.82 7.18 -16.09
C ALA A 25 4.05 6.77 -17.35
N ALA A 26 2.81 7.24 -17.51
CA ALA A 26 2.01 7.03 -18.72
C ALA A 26 2.72 7.56 -19.96
N THR A 27 3.23 8.80 -19.88
CA THR A 27 3.95 9.47 -20.96
C THR A 27 5.25 8.73 -21.32
N LEU A 28 6.05 8.36 -20.32
CA LEU A 28 7.32 7.66 -20.52
C LEU A 28 7.14 6.24 -21.07
N ARG A 29 6.06 5.54 -20.68
CA ARG A 29 5.75 4.17 -21.12
C ARG A 29 4.93 4.12 -22.41
N GLY A 30 4.44 5.26 -22.91
CA GLY A 30 3.60 5.32 -24.11
C GLY A 30 2.24 4.63 -23.94
N ILE A 31 1.70 4.61 -22.72
CA ILE A 31 0.42 3.99 -22.36
C ILE A 31 -0.60 5.06 -21.96
N THR A 32 -1.88 4.70 -21.88
CA THR A 32 -2.91 5.65 -21.43
C THR A 32 -2.75 5.96 -19.95
N PHE A 33 -3.23 7.13 -19.53
CA PHE A 33 -3.26 7.50 -18.11
C PHE A 33 -4.02 6.47 -17.28
N GLN A 34 -5.13 5.94 -17.81
CA GLN A 34 -5.90 4.88 -17.15
C GLN A 34 -5.07 3.60 -16.96
N GLN A 35 -4.31 3.16 -17.98
CA GLN A 35 -3.44 1.99 -17.86
C GLN A 35 -2.35 2.20 -16.80
N ALA A 36 -1.77 3.39 -16.74
CA ALA A 36 -0.78 3.74 -15.74
C ALA A 36 -1.40 3.81 -14.32
N MET A 37 -2.61 4.35 -14.17
CA MET A 37 -3.36 4.37 -12.90
C MET A 37 -3.67 2.97 -12.39
N ILE A 38 -4.10 2.06 -13.27
CA ILE A 38 -4.37 0.66 -12.91
C ILE A 38 -3.08 -0.03 -12.46
N ALA A 39 -1.97 0.17 -13.17
CA ALA A 39 -0.67 -0.37 -12.77
C ALA A 39 -0.25 0.15 -11.39
N GLN A 40 -0.34 1.46 -11.17
CA GLN A 40 -0.01 2.08 -9.89
C GLN A 40 -0.90 1.59 -8.75
N ALA A 41 -2.19 1.40 -8.99
CA ALA A 41 -3.10 0.87 -7.98
C ALA A 41 -2.79 -0.59 -7.62
N ARG A 42 -2.33 -1.42 -8.57
CA ARG A 42 -1.86 -2.79 -8.30
C ARG A 42 -0.59 -2.80 -7.46
N GLU A 43 0.37 -1.93 -7.79
CA GLU A 43 1.59 -1.74 -7.00
C GLU A 43 1.24 -1.29 -5.57
N TRP A 44 0.30 -0.34 -5.44
CA TRP A 44 -0.16 0.12 -4.14
C TRP A 44 -0.84 -0.98 -3.32
N CYS A 45 -1.70 -1.81 -3.94
CA CYS A 45 -2.27 -2.98 -3.27
C CYS A 45 -1.18 -3.94 -2.75
N THR A 46 -0.16 -4.20 -3.55
CA THR A 46 0.95 -5.08 -3.17
C THR A 46 1.73 -4.50 -1.99
N ALA A 47 2.04 -3.21 -2.03
CA ALA A 47 2.73 -2.52 -0.93
C ALA A 47 1.92 -2.51 0.38
N LEU A 48 0.58 -2.40 0.29
CA LEU A 48 -0.31 -2.51 1.44
C LEU A 48 -0.31 -3.93 2.00
N ASP A 49 -0.38 -4.95 1.15
CA ASP A 49 -0.35 -6.36 1.56
C ASP A 49 0.98 -6.67 2.30
N GLU A 50 2.12 -6.20 1.77
CA GLU A 50 3.43 -6.33 2.42
C GLU A 50 3.53 -5.58 3.76
N ALA A 51 2.93 -4.39 3.86
CA ALA A 51 2.90 -3.61 5.09
C ALA A 51 2.04 -4.30 6.16
N ILE A 52 0.87 -4.82 5.78
CA ILE A 52 -0.02 -5.59 6.66
C ILE A 52 0.74 -6.81 7.22
N ASP A 53 1.40 -7.58 6.36
CA ASP A 53 2.15 -8.76 6.78
C ASP A 53 3.27 -8.41 7.76
N ARG A 54 4.00 -7.32 7.51
CA ARG A 54 5.07 -6.86 8.40
C ARG A 54 4.53 -6.47 9.78
N HIS A 55 3.47 -5.67 9.84
CA HIS A 55 2.88 -5.27 11.12
C HIS A 55 2.27 -6.47 11.86
N ALA A 56 1.67 -7.43 11.14
CA ALA A 56 1.18 -8.67 11.74
C ALA A 56 2.31 -9.52 12.34
N GLN A 57 3.45 -9.62 11.65
CA GLN A 57 4.63 -10.33 12.15
C GLN A 57 5.22 -9.66 13.39
N GLU A 58 5.35 -8.33 13.39
CA GLU A 58 5.84 -7.56 14.55
C GLU A 58 4.89 -7.70 15.75
N ALA A 59 3.56 -7.67 15.53
CA ALA A 59 2.59 -7.93 16.59
C ALA A 59 2.77 -9.34 17.20
N ALA A 60 2.90 -10.36 16.36
CA ALA A 60 3.11 -11.73 16.81
C ALA A 60 4.43 -11.90 17.58
N TYR A 61 5.50 -11.24 17.12
CA TYR A 61 6.80 -11.22 17.78
C TYR A 61 6.70 -10.61 19.19
N ASN A 62 6.05 -9.45 19.31
CA ASN A 62 5.85 -8.77 20.59
C ASN A 62 4.97 -9.58 21.55
N ILE A 63 3.92 -10.25 21.06
CA ILE A 63 3.11 -11.18 21.86
C ILE A 63 3.97 -12.35 22.36
N GLY A 64 4.75 -12.98 21.49
CA GLY A 64 5.65 -14.07 21.87
C GLY A 64 6.68 -13.65 22.92
N HIS A 65 7.21 -12.42 22.81
CA HIS A 65 8.11 -11.84 23.80
C HIS A 65 7.43 -11.63 25.16
N ALA A 66 6.20 -11.10 25.16
CA ALA A 66 5.39 -10.93 26.36
C ALA A 66 5.11 -12.25 27.10
N GLU A 67 4.87 -13.31 26.34
CA GLU A 67 4.51 -14.63 26.86
C GLU A 67 5.73 -15.44 27.33
N HIS A 68 6.85 -15.37 26.60
CA HIS A 68 7.98 -16.28 26.82
C HIS A 68 9.23 -15.64 27.40
N LEU A 69 9.45 -14.34 27.19
CA LEU A 69 10.70 -13.66 27.58
C LEU A 69 10.52 -12.66 28.71
N ALA A 70 9.28 -12.31 29.07
CA ALA A 70 9.01 -11.30 30.09
C ALA A 70 9.37 -11.80 31.49
N THR A 71 10.35 -11.13 32.09
CA THR A 71 10.77 -11.41 33.48
C THR A 71 10.02 -10.57 34.50
N THR A 72 9.40 -9.47 34.08
CA THR A 72 8.58 -8.60 34.94
C THR A 72 7.20 -8.34 34.34
N ALA A 73 6.24 -7.97 35.19
CA ALA A 73 4.89 -7.60 34.75
C ALA A 73 4.88 -6.31 33.90
N GLU A 74 5.80 -5.39 34.15
CA GLU A 74 5.92 -4.14 33.39
C GLU A 74 6.43 -4.39 31.97
N GLN A 75 7.45 -5.23 31.80
CA GLN A 75 7.95 -5.64 30.49
C GLN A 75 6.86 -6.33 29.67
N ARG A 76 6.12 -7.27 30.29
CA ARG A 76 4.99 -7.94 29.65
C ARG A 76 3.94 -6.95 29.15
N ARG A 77 3.59 -5.96 29.97
CA ARG A 77 2.63 -4.91 29.59
C ARG A 77 3.14 -4.01 28.48
N ALA A 78 4.44 -3.71 28.45
CA ALA A 78 5.05 -2.91 27.39
C ALA A 78 4.95 -3.62 26.04
N TRP A 79 5.37 -4.89 25.97
CA TRP A 79 5.29 -5.67 24.73
C TRP A 79 3.85 -5.93 24.26
N HIS A 80 2.90 -6.17 25.17
CA HIS A 80 1.49 -6.26 24.77
C HIS A 80 0.94 -4.92 24.23
N ARG A 81 1.43 -3.79 24.72
CA ARG A 81 1.05 -2.47 24.19
C ARG A 81 1.59 -2.27 22.79
N GLU A 82 2.88 -2.53 22.58
CA GLU A 82 3.52 -2.45 21.26
C GLU A 82 2.81 -3.39 20.27
N ALA A 83 2.49 -4.62 20.68
CA ALA A 83 1.69 -5.53 19.86
C ALA A 83 0.32 -4.96 19.48
N ALA A 84 -0.38 -4.32 20.42
CA ALA A 84 -1.67 -3.69 20.15
C ALA A 84 -1.54 -2.55 19.13
N GLU A 85 -0.50 -1.71 19.24
CA GLU A 85 -0.23 -0.64 18.28
C GLU A 85 -0.01 -1.20 16.85
N HIS A 86 0.71 -2.32 16.72
CA HIS A 86 0.87 -2.99 15.43
C HIS A 86 -0.45 -3.58 14.90
N LEU A 87 -1.31 -4.13 15.76
CA LEU A 87 -2.63 -4.66 15.36
C LEU A 87 -3.61 -3.56 14.94
N ASP A 88 -3.57 -2.41 15.61
CA ASP A 88 -4.35 -1.22 15.21
C ASP A 88 -3.92 -0.76 13.81
N GLU A 89 -2.62 -0.78 13.54
CA GLU A 89 -2.08 -0.42 12.22
C GLU A 89 -2.45 -1.44 11.14
N VAL A 90 -2.44 -2.75 11.43
CA VAL A 90 -2.97 -3.79 10.52
C VAL A 90 -4.41 -3.50 10.15
N THR A 91 -5.24 -3.14 11.14
CA THR A 91 -6.66 -2.82 10.91
C THR A 91 -6.79 -1.63 9.97
N ARG A 92 -6.08 -0.54 10.24
CA ARG A 92 -6.07 0.67 9.39
C ARG A 92 -5.64 0.37 7.96
N LEU A 93 -4.55 -0.39 7.78
CA LEU A 93 -4.04 -0.74 6.45
C LEU A 93 -4.99 -1.66 5.69
N THR A 94 -5.67 -2.58 6.37
CA THR A 94 -6.68 -3.48 5.78
C THR A 94 -7.87 -2.70 5.24
N GLU A 95 -8.33 -1.67 5.94
CA GLU A 95 -9.38 -0.77 5.47
C GLU A 95 -8.96 -0.04 4.19
N ILE A 96 -7.75 0.52 4.17
CA ILE A 96 -7.18 1.20 2.99
C ILE A 96 -7.05 0.22 1.83
N ARG A 97 -6.60 -1.00 2.09
CA ARG A 97 -6.46 -2.06 1.09
C ARG A 97 -7.80 -2.46 0.48
N THR A 98 -8.88 -2.44 1.27
CA THR A 98 -10.24 -2.67 0.78
C THR A 98 -10.64 -1.58 -0.22
N VAL A 99 -10.37 -0.32 0.10
CA VAL A 99 -10.61 0.81 -0.82
C VAL A 99 -9.79 0.67 -2.11
N ALA A 100 -8.50 0.34 -2.00
CA ALA A 100 -7.64 0.12 -3.17
C ALA A 100 -8.13 -1.04 -4.06
N ALA A 101 -8.63 -2.12 -3.44
CA ALA A 101 -9.24 -3.25 -4.16
C ALA A 101 -10.49 -2.82 -4.95
N GLN A 102 -11.35 -2.03 -4.30
CA GLN A 102 -12.57 -1.52 -4.91
C GLN A 102 -12.25 -0.60 -6.10
N MET A 103 -11.26 0.29 -5.94
CA MET A 103 -10.79 1.15 -7.04
C MET A 103 -10.29 0.34 -8.24
N LEU A 104 -9.60 -0.77 -8.01
CA LEU A 104 -9.16 -1.68 -9.08
C LEU A 104 -10.33 -2.42 -9.74
N ALA A 105 -11.30 -2.90 -8.96
CA ALA A 105 -12.48 -3.59 -9.48
C ALA A 105 -13.35 -2.64 -10.34
N ASP A 106 -13.47 -1.39 -9.92
CA ASP A 106 -14.25 -0.38 -10.63
C ASP A 106 -13.54 0.16 -11.88
N ALA A 107 -12.21 -0.01 -11.99
CA ALA A 107 -11.42 0.52 -13.09
C ALA A 107 -11.81 -0.06 -14.47
N ASP A 108 -12.36 -1.28 -14.50
CA ASP A 108 -12.88 -1.91 -15.71
C ASP A 108 -14.32 -1.46 -16.06
N THR A 109 -15.06 -0.93 -15.08
CA THR A 109 -16.48 -0.56 -15.21
C THR A 109 -16.67 0.94 -15.42
N ASN A 110 -15.75 1.78 -14.93
CA ASN A 110 -15.80 3.24 -15.05
C ASN A 110 -14.44 3.80 -15.53
N PRO A 111 -14.14 3.71 -16.84
CA PRO A 111 -12.88 4.20 -17.39
C PRO A 111 -12.77 5.72 -17.22
N VAL A 112 -11.66 6.18 -16.66
CA VAL A 112 -11.33 7.61 -16.48
C VAL A 112 -11.07 8.30 -17.83
N ASP A 113 -10.84 7.53 -18.90
CA ASP A 113 -10.53 8.04 -20.23
C ASP A 113 -11.80 8.16 -21.08
N HIS A 114 -12.50 9.29 -20.97
CA HIS A 114 -13.48 9.69 -21.97
C HIS A 114 -12.73 10.20 -23.20
N THR A 115 -12.25 9.29 -24.07
CA THR A 115 -12.01 9.70 -25.45
C THR A 115 -13.34 10.23 -25.99
N PRO A 116 -13.43 11.50 -26.45
CA PRO A 116 -14.67 12.00 -27.00
C PRO A 116 -14.98 11.17 -28.25
N THR A 117 -16.03 10.36 -28.18
CA THR A 117 -16.64 9.75 -29.37
C THR A 117 -17.17 10.89 -30.21
N ASN A 118 -16.35 11.35 -31.15
CA ASN A 118 -16.73 12.37 -32.11
C ASN A 118 -17.83 11.78 -33.00
N PRO A 119 -19.08 12.28 -32.94
CA PRO A 119 -20.12 11.81 -33.84
C PRO A 119 -19.77 12.34 -35.24
N ARG A 120 -19.56 11.41 -36.19
CA ARG A 120 -19.52 11.72 -37.62
C ARG A 120 -20.92 11.99 -38.14
#